data_AF-A0A2N9MYC8-F1
#
_entry.id   AF-A0A2N9MYC8-F1
#
_cell.length_a   1.000
_cell.length_b   1.000
_cell.length_c   1.000
_cell.angle_alpha   90.00
_cell.angle_beta   90.00
_cell.angle_gamma   90.00
#
_symmetry.space_group_name_H-M   'P 1'
#
loop_
_entity.id
_entity.type
_entity.pdbx_description
1 polymer ?
#
loop_
_entity_poly.entity_id
_entity_poly.type
_entity_poly.pdbx_seq_one_letter_code
_entity_poly.pdbx_strand_id
1 'polypeptide(L)' 'MWPVLVIAQSTDLAQNLSACKNGWASCDRSKLTRTESDAVAVASHQREVSKCRDNFSSCDRSKLTG' A
#
# COMPACT_ATOMS: atom_id res chain seq x y z
N MET A 1 -27.64 -2.60 -30.17
CA MET A 1 -28.21 -1.66 -29.18
C MET A 1 -27.57 -2.02 -27.83
N TRP A 2 -26.36 -1.54 -27.54
CA TRP A 2 -26.03 -0.35 -26.71
C TRP A 2 -26.44 -0.58 -25.22
N PRO A 3 -25.73 -0.11 -24.16
CA PRO A 3 -24.54 0.75 -24.18
C PRO A 3 -23.37 0.47 -23.21
N VAL A 4 -22.22 1.03 -23.62
CA VAL A 4 -21.28 1.89 -22.85
C VAL A 4 -20.59 1.29 -21.62
N LEU A 5 -19.29 1.06 -21.80
CA LEU A 5 -18.20 1.40 -20.86
C LEU A 5 -18.67 1.99 -19.52
N VAL A 6 -18.72 1.17 -18.49
CA VAL A 6 -18.47 1.65 -17.14
C VAL A 6 -17.06 1.16 -16.79
N ILE A 7 -16.07 2.00 -17.06
CA ILE A 7 -14.73 1.76 -16.50
C ILE A 7 -14.86 1.97 -15.01
N ALA A 8 -14.91 0.87 -14.26
CA ALA A 8 -14.84 0.88 -12.82
C ALA A 8 -13.44 1.36 -12.39
N GLN A 9 -13.25 2.68 -12.27
CA GLN A 9 -12.04 3.24 -11.66
C GLN A 9 -11.89 2.78 -10.19
N SER A 10 -12.96 2.25 -9.60
CA SER A 10 -13.00 1.69 -8.25
C SER A 10 -12.15 0.43 -8.08
N THR A 11 -11.99 -0.42 -9.11
CA THR A 11 -11.12 -1.60 -8.99
C THR A 11 -9.64 -1.22 -9.10
N ASP A 12 -9.26 -0.32 -10.01
CA ASP A 12 -7.85 0.12 -10.18
C ASP A 12 -7.33 0.82 -8.91
N LEU A 13 -8.11 1.75 -8.33
CA LEU A 13 -7.72 2.43 -7.09
C LEU A 13 -7.67 1.49 -5.90
N ALA A 14 -8.65 0.59 -5.74
CA ALA A 14 -8.64 -0.40 -4.66
C ALA A 14 -7.49 -1.41 -4.81
N GLN A 15 -7.19 -1.84 -6.02
CA GLN A 15 -6.05 -2.71 -6.32
C GLN A 15 -4.73 -2.00 -6.06
N ASN A 16 -4.62 -0.72 -6.47
CA ASN A 16 -3.45 0.10 -6.19
C ASN A 16 -3.24 0.28 -4.68
N LEU A 17 -4.30 0.65 -3.95
CA LEU A 17 -4.26 0.76 -2.49
C LEU A 17 -3.84 -0.57 -1.84
N SER A 18 -4.38 -1.70 -2.30
CA SER A 18 -3.97 -3.02 -1.83
C SER A 18 -2.49 -3.29 -2.11
N ALA A 19 -2.02 -3.05 -3.34
CA ALA A 19 -0.61 -3.20 -3.71
C ALA A 19 0.30 -2.34 -2.81
N CYS A 20 -0.08 -1.09 -2.56
CA CYS A 20 0.64 -0.18 -1.67
C CYS A 20 0.64 -0.66 -0.22
N LYS A 21 -0.52 -1.11 0.29
CA LYS A 21 -0.64 -1.69 1.63
C LYS A 21 0.10 -3.02 1.76
N ASN A 22 0.45 -3.71 0.69
CA ASN A 22 1.30 -4.89 0.73
C ASN A 22 2.78 -4.59 0.44
N GLY A 23 3.10 -3.36 0.01
CA GLY A 23 4.46 -2.95 -0.36
C GLY A 23 4.92 -3.54 -1.70
N TRP A 24 3.99 -3.82 -2.61
CA TRP A 24 4.29 -4.34 -3.94
C TRP A 24 4.81 -3.25 -4.89
N ALA A 25 5.65 -3.64 -5.85
CA ALA A 25 6.21 -2.73 -6.84
C ALA A 25 5.16 -2.13 -7.80
N SER A 26 3.99 -2.76 -7.93
CA SER A 26 2.85 -2.24 -8.70
C SER A 26 2.12 -1.07 -8.02
N CYS A 27 2.51 -0.71 -6.78
CA CYS A 27 1.97 0.46 -6.10
C CYS A 27 2.38 1.76 -6.80
N ASP A 28 1.38 2.45 -7.34
CA ASP A 28 1.49 3.82 -7.80
C ASP A 28 1.04 4.78 -6.67
N ARG A 29 2.02 5.32 -5.94
CA ARG A 29 1.76 6.25 -4.83
C ARG A 29 1.17 7.59 -5.30
N SER A 30 1.31 7.94 -6.58
CA SER A 30 0.78 9.21 -7.11
C SER A 30 -0.74 9.23 -7.19
N LYS A 31 -1.36 8.03 -7.26
CA LYS A 31 -2.81 7.86 -7.30
C LYS A 31 -3.46 7.80 -5.91
N LEU A 32 -2.69 7.84 -4.82
CA LEU A 32 -3.23 7.75 -3.47
C LEU A 32 -3.72 9.12 -2.99
N THR A 33 -4.88 9.14 -2.35
CA THR A 33 -5.32 10.27 -1.52
C THR A 33 -4.44 10.37 -0.27
N ARG A 34 -4.57 11.48 0.47
CA ARG A 34 -3.85 11.68 1.74
C ARG A 34 -4.20 10.58 2.76
N THR A 35 -5.49 10.33 2.96
CA THR A 35 -5.97 9.31 3.89
C THR A 35 -5.48 7.91 3.53
N GLU A 36 -5.46 7.57 2.23
CA GLU A 36 -4.93 6.31 1.75
C GLU A 36 -3.42 6.20 1.95
N SER A 37 -2.69 7.30 1.75
CA SER A 37 -1.25 7.37 2.01
C SER A 37 -0.92 7.14 3.49
N ASP A 38 -1.71 7.71 4.39
CA ASP A 38 -1.57 7.48 5.84
C ASP A 38 -1.84 6.02 6.20
N ALA A 39 -2.90 5.43 5.63
CA ALA A 39 -3.20 4.00 5.81
C ALA A 39 -2.08 3.09 5.27
N VAL A 40 -1.45 3.47 4.15
CA VAL A 40 -0.28 2.77 3.59
C VAL A 40 0.93 2.93 4.50
N ALA A 41 1.16 4.10 5.09
CA ALA A 41 2.26 4.33 6.04
C ALA A 41 2.12 3.45 7.29
N VAL A 42 0.92 3.37 7.87
CA VAL A 42 0.61 2.46 8.99
C VAL A 42 0.89 1.00 8.61
N ALA A 43 0.38 0.56 7.45
CA ALA A 43 0.61 -0.81 6.98
C ALA A 43 2.11 -1.09 6.76
N SER A 44 2.84 -0.12 6.20
CA SER A 44 4.29 -0.22 5.99
C SER A 44 5.02 -0.38 7.31
N HIS A 45 4.69 0.44 8.30
CA HIS A 45 5.30 0.35 9.63
C HIS A 45 5.02 -1.01 10.29
N GLN A 46 3.79 -1.53 10.21
CA GLN A 46 3.44 -2.86 10.73
C GLN A 46 4.27 -3.98 10.09
N ARG A 47 4.55 -3.89 8.78
CA ARG A 47 5.44 -4.84 8.10
C ARG A 47 6.88 -4.72 8.57
N GLU A 48 7.41 -3.51 8.73
CA GLU A 48 8.76 -3.31 9.26
C GLU A 48 8.89 -3.87 10.68
N VAL A 49 7.90 -3.63 11.55
CA VAL A 49 7.85 -4.23 12.89
C VAL A 49 7.86 -5.75 12.82
N SER A 50 7.07 -6.34 11.92
CA SER A 50 6.98 -7.80 11.75
C SER A 50 8.31 -8.38 11.26
N LYS A 51 8.95 -7.75 10.25
CA LYS A 51 10.29 -8.14 9.78
C LYS A 51 11.30 -8.14 10.91
N CYS A 52 11.29 -7.09 11.74
CA CYS A 52 12.21 -6.97 12.86
C CYS A 52 11.95 -7.98 13.97
N ARG A 53 10.68 -8.23 14.29
CA ARG A 53 10.27 -9.26 15.26
C ARG A 53 10.71 -10.65 14.81
N ASP A 54 10.56 -10.93 13.52
CA ASP A 54 10.86 -12.22 12.93
C ASP A 54 12.36 -12.34 12.54
N ASN A 55 13.20 -11.38 12.95
CA ASN A 55 14.65 -11.32 12.71
C ASN A 55 15.07 -11.39 11.24
N PHE A 56 14.26 -10.87 10.32
CA PHE A 56 14.66 -10.74 8.92
C PHE A 56 15.86 -9.80 8.80
N SER A 57 16.83 -10.17 7.96
CA SER A 57 17.99 -9.33 7.63
C SER A 57 17.61 -7.99 6.99
N SER A 58 16.41 -7.91 6.41
CA SER A 58 15.85 -6.69 5.81
C SER A 58 15.16 -5.75 6.81
N CYS A 59 15.20 -6.07 8.11
CA CYS A 59 14.70 -5.19 9.17
C CYS A 59 15.48 -3.86 9.20
N ASP A 60 14.77 -2.75 8.96
CA ASP A 60 15.30 -1.41 9.19
C ASP A 60 14.77 -0.86 10.52
N ARG A 61 15.61 -0.92 11.56
CA ARG A 61 15.26 -0.44 12.91
C ARG A 61 14.94 1.05 12.96
N SER A 62 15.47 1.84 12.03
CA SER A 62 15.22 3.27 11.93
C SER A 62 13.76 3.58 11.57
N LYS A 63 13.03 2.60 11.02
CA LYS A 63 11.61 2.72 10.64
C LYS A 63 10.64 2.23 11.72
N LEU A 64 11.16 1.81 12.87
CA LEU A 64 10.37 1.38 14.02
C LEU A 64 10.00 2.54 14.96
N THR A 65 10.61 3.70 14.77
CA THR A 65 10.29 4.93 15.50
C THR A 65 9.33 5.77 14.66
N GLY A 66 8.21 6.19 15.26
CA GLY A 66 7.24 7.11 14.67
C GLY A 66 7.56 8.56 14.99
#